data_AF-A0A7S3UVR0-F1
#
_entry.id   AF-A0A7S3UVR0-F1
#
_cell.length_a   1.000
_cell.length_b   1.000
_cell.length_c   1.000
_cell.angle_alpha   90.00
_cell.angle_beta   90.00
_cell.angle_gamma   90.00
#
_symmetry.space_group_name_H-M   'P 1'
#
loop_
_entity.id
_entity.type
_entity.pdbx_description
1 polymer ?
#
loop_
_entity_poly.entity_id
_entity_poly.type
_entity_poly.pdbx_seq_one_letter_code
_entity_poly.pdbx_strand_id
1 'polypeptide(L)'
;AAPAGSAERRRLALAAAADARALMTDPFGNYVVQAVLDLGGPEAARAVAAQARGHVHALSAQKFGSNAVERLLERAPPAQLRALVLELVHGPPMPDGGGGGGGGKKDAARGKQALGRLLRDPFGNYVVQRALDAAPAALARQLAEAVRPHLPGLRHTSGGRRLAAKCARRW
;
A
#
# COMPACT_ATOMS: atom_id res chain seq x y z
N ALA A 1 -1.19 31.36 -17.81
CA ALA A 1 -2.04 31.23 -16.62
C ALA A 1 -2.74 29.87 -16.66
N ALA A 2 -2.65 29.04 -15.62
CA ALA A 2 -3.43 27.81 -15.58
C ALA A 2 -4.93 28.20 -15.53
N PRO A 3 -5.83 27.57 -16.30
CA PRO A 3 -7.23 27.99 -16.39
C PRO A 3 -7.88 27.93 -15.00
N ALA A 4 -8.76 28.88 -14.66
CA ALA A 4 -9.37 29.03 -13.33
C ALA A 4 -9.92 27.72 -12.75
N GLY A 5 -10.49 26.84 -13.58
CA GLY A 5 -10.98 25.53 -13.15
C GLY A 5 -9.90 24.55 -12.65
N SER A 6 -8.63 24.76 -13.00
CA SER A 6 -7.52 23.91 -12.52
C SER A 6 -7.17 24.19 -11.06
N ALA A 7 -7.30 25.44 -10.60
CA ALA A 7 -7.05 25.82 -9.21
C ALA A 7 -8.17 25.31 -8.28
N GLU A 8 -9.42 25.44 -8.70
CA GLU A 8 -10.58 24.92 -7.97
C GLU A 8 -10.55 23.39 -7.85
N ARG A 9 -10.29 22.67 -8.95
CA ARG A 9 -10.13 21.21 -8.94
C ARG A 9 -9.00 20.77 -8.00
N ARG A 10 -7.88 21.49 -7.99
CA ARG A 10 -6.78 21.23 -7.04
C ARG A 10 -7.22 21.42 -5.59
N ARG A 11 -7.93 22.51 -5.30
CA ARG A 11 -8.45 22.79 -3.94
C ARG A 11 -9.38 21.69 -3.47
N LEU A 12 -10.31 21.24 -4.32
CA LEU A 12 -11.23 20.15 -4.01
C LEU A 12 -10.50 18.82 -3.80
N ALA A 13 -9.50 18.53 -4.64
CA ALA A 13 -8.69 17.32 -4.48
C ALA A 13 -7.93 17.30 -3.15
N LEU A 14 -7.36 18.43 -2.74
CA LEU A 14 -6.69 18.57 -1.45
C LEU A 14 -7.65 18.46 -0.26
N ALA A 15 -8.85 19.04 -0.37
CA ALA A 15 -9.88 18.91 0.66
C ALA A 15 -10.30 17.44 0.83
N ALA A 16 -10.58 16.74 -0.26
CA ALA A 16 -10.91 15.30 -0.21
C ALA A 16 -9.73 14.45 0.30
N ALA A 17 -8.49 14.84 -0.01
CA ALA A 17 -7.31 14.14 0.48
C ALA A 17 -7.13 14.25 2.01
N ALA A 18 -7.66 15.29 2.65
CA ALA A 18 -7.60 15.46 4.09
C ALA A 18 -8.38 14.36 4.84
N ASP A 19 -9.50 13.89 4.28
CA ASP A 19 -10.36 12.84 4.84
C ASP A 19 -10.17 11.48 4.15
N ALA A 20 -9.08 11.32 3.38
CA ALA A 20 -8.88 10.18 2.51
C ALA A 20 -9.01 8.84 3.23
N ARG A 21 -8.56 8.71 4.48
CA ARG A 21 -8.65 7.45 5.24
C ARG A 21 -10.08 6.93 5.37
N ALA A 22 -11.02 7.80 5.71
CA ALA A 22 -12.43 7.42 5.84
C ALA A 22 -13.03 7.09 4.46
N LEU A 23 -12.73 7.94 3.47
CA LEU A 23 -13.20 7.76 2.09
C LEU A 23 -12.69 6.46 1.46
N MET A 24 -11.45 6.04 1.73
CA MET A 24 -10.89 4.79 1.20
C MET A 24 -11.72 3.56 1.57
N THR A 25 -12.37 3.56 2.74
CA THR A 25 -13.21 2.45 3.20
C THR A 25 -14.68 2.58 2.81
N ASP A 26 -15.08 3.73 2.26
CA ASP A 26 -16.44 4.00 1.84
C ASP A 26 -16.75 3.37 0.45
N PRO A 27 -17.95 2.79 0.24
CA PRO A 27 -18.33 2.19 -1.04
C PRO A 27 -18.23 3.12 -2.26
N PHE A 28 -18.37 4.43 -2.07
CA PHE A 28 -18.30 5.44 -3.13
C PHE A 28 -17.06 6.35 -2.98
N GLY A 29 -16.70 6.70 -1.75
CA GLY A 29 -15.56 7.55 -1.42
C GLY A 29 -14.23 6.99 -1.93
N ASN A 30 -14.09 5.66 -2.04
CA ASN A 30 -12.87 5.06 -2.57
C ASN A 30 -12.60 5.48 -4.03
N TYR A 31 -13.65 5.71 -4.82
CA TYR A 31 -13.53 6.21 -6.19
C TYR A 31 -13.11 7.69 -6.21
N VAL A 32 -13.55 8.47 -5.22
CA VAL A 32 -13.10 9.85 -5.04
C VAL A 32 -11.60 9.88 -4.74
N VAL A 33 -11.12 9.03 -3.82
CA VAL A 33 -9.68 8.94 -3.51
C VAL A 33 -8.87 8.52 -4.73
N GLN A 34 -9.37 7.57 -5.54
CA GLN A 34 -8.70 7.19 -6.79
C GLN A 34 -8.62 8.36 -7.78
N ALA A 35 -9.71 9.11 -7.95
CA ALA A 35 -9.73 10.30 -8.81
C ALA A 35 -8.76 11.39 -8.31
N VAL A 36 -8.69 11.59 -6.99
CA VAL A 36 -7.71 12.48 -6.35
C VAL A 36 -6.27 12.05 -6.65
N LEU A 37 -5.99 10.74 -6.60
CA LEU A 37 -4.67 10.20 -6.91
C LEU A 37 -4.28 10.34 -8.39
N ASP A 38 -5.25 10.26 -9.31
CA ASP A 38 -5.00 10.39 -10.75
C ASP A 38 -4.90 11.85 -11.21
N LEU A 39 -5.69 12.76 -10.62
CA LEU A 39 -5.87 14.13 -11.11
C LEU A 39 -5.31 15.21 -10.18
N GLY A 40 -5.17 14.93 -8.89
CA GLY A 40 -4.77 15.90 -7.87
C GLY A 40 -3.27 16.18 -7.82
N GLY A 41 -2.47 15.44 -8.58
CA GLY A 41 -1.03 15.60 -8.67
C GLY A 41 -0.26 15.17 -7.40
N PRO A 42 1.05 15.44 -7.34
CA PRO A 42 1.93 14.90 -6.30
C PRO A 42 1.58 15.37 -4.88
N GLU A 43 1.02 16.57 -4.73
CA GLU A 43 0.64 17.14 -3.43
C GLU A 43 -0.54 16.39 -2.82
N ALA A 44 -1.60 16.17 -3.61
CA ALA A 44 -2.74 15.37 -3.17
C ALA A 44 -2.34 13.92 -2.90
N ALA A 45 -1.49 13.32 -3.74
CA ALA A 45 -0.96 11.98 -3.50
C ALA A 45 -0.16 11.88 -2.18
N ARG A 46 0.62 12.91 -1.82
CA ARG A 46 1.30 12.98 -0.52
C ARG A 46 0.31 13.06 0.64
N ALA A 47 -0.75 13.86 0.51
CA ALA A 47 -1.78 13.98 1.53
C ALA A 47 -2.53 12.65 1.73
N VAL A 48 -2.93 11.97 0.65
CA VAL A 48 -3.53 10.62 0.75
C VAL A 48 -2.56 9.63 1.37
N ALA A 49 -1.28 9.63 0.98
CA ALA A 49 -0.27 8.76 1.58
C ALA A 49 -0.09 9.02 3.09
N ALA A 50 -0.15 10.28 3.51
CA ALA A 50 -0.06 10.65 4.92
C ALA A 50 -1.26 10.11 5.72
N GLN A 51 -2.48 10.18 5.16
CA GLN A 51 -3.68 9.63 5.77
C GLN A 51 -3.69 8.09 5.83
N ALA A 52 -3.13 7.43 4.82
CA ALA A 52 -3.06 5.97 4.75
C ALA A 52 -1.99 5.37 5.69
N ARG A 53 -0.94 6.13 6.01
CA ARG A 53 0.16 5.66 6.87
C ARG A 53 -0.37 5.21 8.25
N GLY A 54 0.20 4.13 8.76
CA GLY A 54 -0.26 3.45 9.98
C GLY A 54 -1.49 2.56 9.78
N HIS A 55 -2.12 2.60 8.60
CA HIS A 55 -3.35 1.88 8.30
C HIS A 55 -3.27 1.05 7.01
N VAL A 56 -2.14 1.07 6.29
CA VAL A 56 -1.99 0.45 4.96
C VAL A 56 -2.35 -1.03 5.01
N HIS A 57 -1.88 -1.74 6.04
CA HIS A 57 -2.16 -3.17 6.20
C HIS A 57 -3.66 -3.45 6.35
N ALA A 58 -4.35 -2.68 7.20
CA ALA A 58 -5.79 -2.81 7.44
C ALA A 58 -6.61 -2.42 6.21
N LEU A 59 -6.27 -1.30 5.55
CA LEU A 59 -6.91 -0.83 4.33
C LEU A 59 -6.77 -1.85 3.19
N SER A 60 -5.62 -2.53 3.10
CA SER A 60 -5.34 -3.52 2.06
C SER A 60 -6.21 -4.79 2.19
N ALA A 61 -6.69 -5.10 3.39
CA ALA A 61 -7.58 -6.24 3.67
C ALA A 61 -9.07 -5.86 3.61
N GLN A 62 -9.40 -4.62 3.25
CA GLN A 62 -10.78 -4.12 3.17
C GLN A 62 -11.23 -4.02 1.72
N LYS A 63 -12.46 -4.45 1.43
CA LYS A 63 -13.02 -4.59 0.06
C LYS A 63 -12.87 -3.35 -0.83
N PHE A 64 -13.09 -2.16 -0.28
CA PHE A 64 -13.01 -0.88 -0.98
C PHE A 64 -11.63 -0.23 -0.83
N GLY A 65 -11.05 -0.34 0.36
CA GLY A 65 -9.74 0.19 0.72
C GLY A 65 -8.62 -0.41 -0.10
N SER A 66 -8.70 -1.70 -0.44
CA SER A 66 -7.67 -2.38 -1.25
C SER A 66 -7.49 -1.71 -2.61
N ASN A 67 -8.59 -1.31 -3.26
CA ASN A 67 -8.55 -0.64 -4.57
C ASN A 67 -7.88 0.73 -4.46
N ALA A 68 -8.20 1.48 -3.41
CA ALA A 68 -7.59 2.78 -3.17
C ALA A 68 -6.10 2.67 -2.79
N VAL A 69 -5.71 1.64 -2.03
CA VAL A 69 -4.29 1.35 -1.73
C VAL A 69 -3.54 0.95 -2.99
N GLU A 70 -4.11 0.10 -3.85
CA GLU A 70 -3.49 -0.25 -5.13
C GLU A 70 -3.18 0.99 -5.96
N ARG A 71 -4.16 1.89 -6.11
CA ARG A 71 -3.97 3.16 -6.84
C ARG A 71 -2.98 4.07 -6.14
N LEU A 72 -2.98 4.11 -4.81
CA LEU A 72 -2.02 4.88 -4.04
C LEU A 72 -0.58 4.40 -4.30
N LEU A 73 -0.35 3.09 -4.36
CA LEU A 73 0.97 2.53 -4.66
C LEU A 73 1.46 2.90 -6.07
N GLU A 74 0.56 3.06 -7.04
CA GLU A 74 0.89 3.49 -8.41
C GLU A 74 1.24 4.97 -8.51
N ARG A 75 0.64 5.82 -7.66
CA ARG A 75 0.70 7.29 -7.79
C ARG A 75 1.54 7.97 -6.71
N ALA A 76 1.83 7.28 -5.61
CA ALA A 76 2.60 7.84 -4.50
C ALA A 76 4.00 8.27 -4.97
N PRO A 77 4.51 9.43 -4.53
CA PRO A 77 5.88 9.81 -4.83
C PRO A 77 6.87 8.80 -4.21
N PRO A 78 8.08 8.65 -4.77
CA PRO A 78 9.02 7.59 -4.38
C PRO A 78 9.32 7.50 -2.88
N ALA A 79 9.42 8.64 -2.20
CA ALA A 79 9.68 8.70 -0.76
C ALA A 79 8.52 8.09 0.05
N GLN A 80 7.28 8.38 -0.30
CA GLN A 80 6.08 7.85 0.35
C GLN A 80 5.85 6.39 -0.03
N LEU A 81 6.02 6.03 -1.31
CA LEU A 81 5.87 4.66 -1.79
C LEU A 81 6.70 3.67 -0.99
N ARG A 82 7.97 4.03 -0.72
CA ARG A 82 8.84 3.20 0.12
C ARG A 82 8.25 2.95 1.51
N ALA A 83 7.75 3.99 2.18
CA ALA A 83 7.16 3.85 3.50
C ALA A 83 5.90 2.96 3.48
N LEU A 84 5.03 3.14 2.48
CA LEU A 84 3.80 2.36 2.31
C LEU A 84 4.09 0.87 2.07
N VAL A 85 5.08 0.54 1.22
CA VAL A 85 5.46 -0.85 0.95
C VAL A 85 6.09 -1.50 2.18
N LEU A 86 6.94 -0.77 2.93
CA LEU A 86 7.50 -1.30 4.16
C LEU A 86 6.43 -1.59 5.21
N GLU A 87 5.42 -0.73 5.32
CA GLU A 87 4.28 -0.96 6.19
C GLU A 87 3.45 -2.18 5.75
N LEU A 88 3.27 -2.38 4.45
CA LEU A 88 2.61 -3.57 3.89
C LEU A 88 3.31 -4.88 4.30
N VAL A 89 4.65 -4.86 4.35
CA VAL A 89 5.50 -6.02 4.68
C VAL A 89 5.58 -6.25 6.18
N HIS A 90 5.81 -5.19 6.96
CA HIS A 90 6.12 -5.30 8.38
C HIS A 90 4.91 -5.08 9.30
N GLY A 91 3.78 -4.64 8.74
CA GLY A 91 2.65 -4.11 9.52
C GLY A 91 2.86 -2.64 9.90
N PRO A 92 1.88 -2.03 10.61
CA PRO A 92 1.94 -0.63 10.98
C PRO A 92 3.22 -0.31 11.78
N PRO A 93 3.88 0.83 11.53
CA PRO A 93 4.98 1.28 12.38
C PRO A 93 4.49 1.38 13.83
N MET A 94 5.31 0.91 14.76
CA MET A 94 5.00 1.03 16.19
C MET A 94 4.76 2.51 16.53
N PRO A 95 3.70 2.84 17.30
CA PRO A 95 3.57 4.17 17.85
C PRO A 95 4.73 4.41 18.82
N ASP A 96 5.60 5.35 18.45
CA ASP A 96 6.63 6.01 19.25
C ASP A 96 7.54 5.14 20.13
N GLY A 97 8.70 4.74 19.58
CA GLY A 97 9.97 4.57 20.31
C GLY A 97 10.07 3.52 21.44
N GLY A 98 8.98 2.88 21.84
CA GLY A 98 8.92 1.92 22.94
C GLY A 98 9.39 0.53 22.55
N GLY A 99 10.69 0.35 22.35
CA GLY A 99 11.26 -0.97 22.02
C GLY A 99 12.78 -0.98 21.98
N GLY A 100 13.42 -0.59 23.08
CA GLY A 100 14.87 -0.63 23.24
C GLY A 100 15.48 -1.97 22.84
N GLY A 101 16.57 -1.91 22.06
CA GLY A 101 17.71 -2.85 22.03
C GLY A 101 17.51 -4.34 21.74
N GLY A 102 16.29 -4.89 21.73
CA GLY A 102 16.04 -6.34 21.68
C GLY A 102 14.82 -6.79 20.86
N GLY A 103 14.15 -5.87 20.13
CA GLY A 103 12.90 -6.13 19.40
C GLY A 103 13.03 -6.81 18.03
N GLY A 104 14.20 -6.73 17.38
CA GLY A 104 14.33 -7.06 15.95
C GLY A 104 13.83 -8.45 15.54
N LYS A 105 14.01 -9.47 16.39
CA LYS A 105 13.54 -10.84 16.10
C LYS A 105 12.02 -11.00 16.27
N LYS A 106 11.43 -10.32 17.25
CA LYS A 106 9.97 -10.30 17.48
C LYS A 106 9.25 -9.46 16.41
N ASP A 107 9.85 -8.34 16.03
CA ASP A 107 9.31 -7.45 14.99
C ASP A 107 9.34 -8.12 13.61
N ALA A 108 10.43 -8.81 13.27
CA ALA A 108 10.51 -9.60 12.05
C ALA A 108 9.46 -10.74 12.02
N ALA A 109 9.25 -11.42 13.15
CA ALA A 109 8.23 -12.46 13.25
C ALA A 109 6.81 -11.90 13.08
N ARG A 110 6.51 -10.75 13.69
CA ARG A 110 5.23 -10.05 13.53
C ARG A 110 4.99 -9.64 12.08
N GLY A 111 5.99 -9.04 11.43
CA GLY A 111 5.92 -8.66 10.02
C GLY A 111 5.67 -9.87 9.11
N LYS A 112 6.42 -10.94 9.30
CA LYS A 112 6.22 -12.21 8.57
C LYS A 112 4.79 -12.74 8.73
N GLN A 113 4.22 -12.70 9.95
CA GLN A 113 2.84 -13.11 10.16
C GLN A 113 1.83 -12.16 9.49
N ALA A 114 2.04 -10.84 9.58
CA ALA A 114 1.18 -9.83 8.98
C ALA A 114 1.12 -9.96 7.46
N LEU A 115 2.27 -10.08 6.79
CA LEU A 115 2.35 -10.33 5.35
C LEU A 115 1.71 -11.67 4.99
N GLY A 116 1.98 -12.73 5.76
CA GLY A 116 1.40 -14.04 5.55
C GLY A 116 -0.13 -14.09 5.65
N ARG A 117 -0.75 -13.20 6.44
CA ARG A 117 -2.21 -13.03 6.47
C ARG A 117 -2.69 -12.29 5.22
N LEU A 118 -2.03 -11.19 4.87
CA LEU A 118 -2.42 -10.38 3.71
C LEU A 118 -2.32 -11.15 2.38
N LEU A 119 -1.32 -12.02 2.26
CA LEU A 119 -1.16 -12.89 1.10
C LEU A 119 -2.27 -13.93 0.92
N ARG A 120 -2.99 -14.28 2.00
CA ARG A 120 -4.14 -15.20 2.00
C ARG A 120 -5.47 -14.47 1.97
N ASP A 121 -5.45 -13.16 2.18
CA ASP A 121 -6.64 -12.31 2.21
C ASP A 121 -7.26 -12.21 0.80
N PRO A 122 -8.61 -12.24 0.67
CA PRO A 122 -9.29 -12.14 -0.62
C PRO A 122 -8.98 -10.84 -1.39
N PHE A 123 -8.61 -9.76 -0.70
CA PHE A 123 -8.28 -8.46 -1.28
C PHE A 123 -6.78 -8.16 -1.20
N GLY A 124 -6.17 -8.40 -0.04
CA GLY A 124 -4.78 -8.04 0.25
C GLY A 124 -3.74 -8.65 -0.70
N ASN A 125 -4.01 -9.85 -1.24
CA ASN A 125 -3.12 -10.49 -2.20
C ASN A 125 -2.95 -9.67 -3.50
N TYR A 126 -3.98 -8.91 -3.91
CA TYR A 126 -3.91 -8.04 -5.07
C TYR A 126 -3.05 -6.80 -4.79
N VAL A 127 -3.16 -6.24 -3.59
CA VAL A 127 -2.32 -5.13 -3.14
C VAL A 127 -0.83 -5.51 -3.13
N VAL A 128 -0.48 -6.70 -2.66
CA VAL A 128 0.92 -7.17 -2.68
C VAL A 128 1.43 -7.38 -4.11
N GLN A 129 0.59 -7.90 -5.01
CA GLN A 129 0.94 -8.02 -6.44
C GLN A 129 1.17 -6.63 -7.06
N ARG A 130 0.32 -5.65 -6.73
CA ARG A 130 0.45 -4.27 -7.20
C ARG A 130 1.70 -3.60 -6.67
N ALA A 131 2.03 -3.81 -5.39
CA ALA A 131 3.26 -3.31 -4.79
C ALA A 131 4.50 -3.84 -5.53
N LEU A 132 4.52 -5.12 -5.93
CA LEU A 132 5.60 -5.70 -6.75
C LEU A 132 5.69 -5.11 -8.17
N ASP A 133 4.60 -4.55 -8.70
CA ASP A 133 4.56 -3.92 -10.02
C ASP A 133 4.98 -2.44 -9.97
N ALA A 134 4.56 -1.73 -8.93
CA ALA A 134 4.79 -0.28 -8.80
C ALA A 134 6.13 0.06 -8.14
N ALA A 135 6.67 -0.81 -7.28
CA ALA A 135 7.89 -0.53 -6.55
C ALA A 135 9.13 -0.47 -7.47
N PRO A 136 10.06 0.47 -7.23
CA PRO A 136 11.37 0.47 -7.88
C PRO A 136 12.13 -0.83 -7.64
N ALA A 137 13.07 -1.15 -8.52
CA ALA A 137 13.75 -2.44 -8.55
C ALA A 137 14.27 -2.93 -7.19
N ALA A 138 14.98 -2.08 -6.46
CA ALA A 138 15.52 -2.43 -5.14
C ALA A 138 14.41 -2.76 -4.12
N LEU A 139 13.33 -1.99 -4.10
CA LEU A 139 12.21 -2.18 -3.18
C LEU A 139 11.37 -3.41 -3.57
N ALA A 140 11.16 -3.63 -4.86
CA ALA A 140 10.47 -4.81 -5.38
C ALA A 140 11.24 -6.10 -5.06
N ARG A 141 12.57 -6.07 -5.10
CA ARG A 141 13.42 -7.20 -4.66
C ARG A 141 13.24 -7.49 -3.17
N GLN A 142 13.28 -6.46 -2.32
CA GLN A 142 13.05 -6.60 -0.88
C GLN A 142 11.65 -7.18 -0.58
N LEU A 143 10.63 -6.72 -1.30
CA LEU A 143 9.28 -7.26 -1.18
C LEU A 143 9.21 -8.72 -1.64
N ALA A 144 9.85 -9.07 -2.76
CA ALA A 144 9.89 -10.45 -3.26
C ALA A 144 10.58 -11.39 -2.26
N GLU A 145 11.69 -10.97 -1.64
CA GLU A 145 12.38 -11.72 -0.58
C GLU A 145 11.48 -11.94 0.64
N ALA A 146 10.69 -10.94 1.03
CA ALA A 146 9.72 -11.08 2.12
C ALA A 146 8.56 -12.04 1.77
N VAL A 147 8.13 -12.07 0.50
CA VAL A 147 7.03 -12.95 0.03
C VAL A 147 7.48 -14.41 -0.14
N ARG A 148 8.73 -14.65 -0.59
CA ARG A 148 9.25 -15.99 -0.92
C ARG A 148 8.99 -17.08 0.14
N PRO A 149 9.24 -16.85 1.44
CA PRO A 149 8.96 -17.84 2.49
C PRO A 149 7.49 -18.28 2.62
N HIS A 150 6.56 -17.50 2.07
CA HIS A 150 5.11 -17.79 2.12
C HIS A 150 4.61 -18.58 0.91
N LEU A 151 5.31 -18.52 -0.23
CA LEU A 151 4.87 -19.10 -1.50
C LEU A 151 4.56 -20.61 -1.43
N PRO A 152 5.34 -21.46 -0.74
CA PRO A 152 5.04 -22.89 -0.67
C PRO A 152 3.63 -23.18 -0.14
N GLY A 153 3.16 -22.40 0.84
CA GLY A 153 1.83 -22.52 1.43
C GLY A 153 0.70 -21.88 0.61
N LEU A 154 1.02 -21.22 -0.51
CA LEU A 154 0.05 -20.52 -1.37
C LEU A 154 -0.07 -21.12 -2.76
N ARG A 155 0.72 -22.16 -3.08
CA ARG A 155 0.83 -22.77 -4.43
C ARG A 155 -0.51 -23.19 -5.06
N HIS A 156 -1.49 -23.56 -4.22
CA HIS A 156 -2.81 -24.00 -4.69
C HIS A 156 -3.76 -22.83 -4.97
N THR A 157 -3.44 -21.61 -4.51
CA THR A 157 -4.25 -20.41 -4.75
C THR A 157 -3.84 -19.70 -6.04
N SER A 158 -4.80 -19.08 -6.72
CA SER A 158 -4.53 -18.28 -7.93
C SER A 158 -3.62 -17.08 -7.63
N GLY A 159 -3.82 -16.41 -6.49
CA GLY A 159 -2.97 -15.30 -6.04
C GLY A 159 -1.52 -15.74 -5.77
N GLY A 160 -1.34 -16.87 -5.08
CA GLY A 160 -0.02 -17.44 -4.82
C GLY A 160 0.76 -17.79 -6.08
N ARG A 161 0.10 -18.39 -7.09
CA ARG A 161 0.74 -18.69 -8.39
C ARG A 161 1.18 -17.41 -9.12
N ARG A 162 0.35 -16.37 -9.13
CA ARG A 162 0.71 -15.07 -9.75
C ARG A 162 1.88 -14.40 -9.03
N LEU A 163 1.89 -14.42 -7.71
CA LEU A 163 3.00 -13.90 -6.90
C LEU A 163 4.30 -14.66 -7.14
N ALA A 164 4.25 -16.00 -7.16
CA ALA A 164 5.41 -16.82 -7.49
C ALA A 164 5.97 -16.48 -8.87
N ALA A 165 5.09 -16.35 -9.87
CA ALA A 165 5.49 -15.99 -11.23
C ALA A 165 6.07 -14.57 -11.34
N LYS A 166 5.65 -13.61 -10.49
CA LYS A 166 6.26 -12.28 -10.40
C LYS A 166 7.62 -12.31 -9.70
N CYS A 167 7.74 -13.07 -8.62
CA CYS A 167 8.99 -13.21 -7.85
C CYS A 167 10.10 -13.95 -8.60
N ALA A 168 9.76 -14.77 -9.62
CA ALA A 168 10.70 -15.50 -10.45
C ALA A 168 11.09 -14.76 -11.74
N ARG A 169 10.26 -13.82 -12.23
CA ARG A 169 10.48 -13.12 -13.51
C ARG A 169 11.28 -11.83 -13.38
N ARG A 170 11.36 -11.23 -12.19
CA ARG A 170 12.00 -9.93 -11.97
C ARG A 170 13.28 -10.00 -11.13
N TRP A 171 13.50 -11.08 -10.38
CA TRP A 171 14.55 -11.27 -9.37
C TRP A 171 14.85 -12.75 -9.17
#